data_AF-R1GRN4-F1
#
_entry.id   AF-R1GRN4-F1
#
_cell.length_a   1.000
_cell.length_b   1.000
_cell.length_c   1.000
_cell.angle_alpha   90.00
_cell.angle_beta   90.00
_cell.angle_gamma   90.00
#
_symmetry.space_group_name_H-M   'P 1'
#
loop_
_entity.id
_entity.type
_entity.pdbx_description
1 polymer ?
#
loop_
_entity_poly.entity_id
_entity_poly.type
_entity_poly.pdbx_seq_one_letter_code
_entity_poly.pdbx_strand_id
1 'polypeptide(L)'
;MAQQGYIVVVPKPPEPNEITADKAVDEITLRASDLKLGLNTLKSVEALFGGADMGEVFGVGFFLGGTSMLMLSSAQISSEKYLASCDSTKNIDCRWLRNNNIDVATIPDEKFRPLQTENKLRSVVVISPELTAPLLTIR
;
A
#
# COMPACT_ATOMS: atom_id res chain seq x y z
N MET A 1 16.42 -5.69 11.65
CA MET A 1 15.42 -6.77 11.50
C MET A 1 16.09 -8.09 11.13
N ALA A 2 16.72 -8.24 9.96
CA ALA A 2 17.39 -9.49 9.58
C ALA A 2 18.45 -9.98 10.59
N GLN A 3 19.33 -9.09 11.06
CA GLN A 3 20.31 -9.40 12.13
C GLN A 3 19.68 -9.82 13.47
N GLN A 4 18.40 -9.55 13.67
CA GLN A 4 17.63 -9.91 14.87
C GLN A 4 16.79 -11.19 14.63
N GLY A 5 17.03 -11.92 13.53
CA GLY A 5 16.36 -13.19 13.23
C GLY A 5 15.05 -13.08 12.44
N TYR A 6 14.67 -11.89 11.95
CA TYR A 6 13.47 -11.74 11.12
C TYR A 6 13.74 -12.05 9.64
N ILE A 7 12.80 -12.73 9.00
CA ILE A 7 12.68 -12.73 7.55
C ILE A 7 12.10 -11.38 7.13
N VAL A 8 12.79 -10.66 6.25
CA VAL A 8 12.36 -9.34 5.79
C VAL A 8 11.99 -9.41 4.31
N VAL A 9 10.72 -9.13 4.01
CA VAL A 9 10.22 -9.01 2.64
C VAL A 9 10.11 -7.53 2.29
N VAL A 10 10.82 -7.11 1.25
CA VAL A 10 10.75 -5.74 0.72
C VAL A 10 10.45 -5.86 -0.78
N PRO A 11 9.18 -5.73 -1.21
CA PRO A 11 8.87 -5.62 -2.62
C PRO A 11 9.60 -4.42 -3.21
N LYS A 12 10.21 -4.59 -4.38
CA LYS A 12 10.85 -3.50 -5.10
C LYS A 12 9.74 -2.65 -5.75
N PRO A 13 9.56 -1.39 -5.37
CA PRO A 13 8.65 -0.52 -6.10
C PRO A 13 9.25 -0.07 -7.44
N PRO A 14 8.43 0.48 -8.36
CA PRO A 14 8.95 1.17 -9.54
C PRO A 14 9.92 2.30 -9.17
N GLU A 15 10.97 2.45 -9.97
CA GLU A 15 11.91 3.57 -9.85
C GLU A 15 11.24 4.90 -10.23
N PRO A 16 11.78 6.06 -9.78
CA PRO A 16 11.31 7.35 -10.23
C PRO A 16 11.32 7.44 -11.77
N ASN A 17 10.17 7.79 -12.37
CA ASN A 17 9.91 7.88 -13.82
C ASN A 17 9.66 6.56 -14.56
N GLU A 18 9.62 5.40 -13.87
CA GLU A 18 9.17 4.14 -14.51
C GLU A 18 7.65 4.10 -14.73
N ILE A 19 6.91 4.93 -14.01
CA ILE A 19 5.46 5.04 -14.12
C ILE A 19 5.06 6.45 -14.55
N THR A 20 4.04 6.51 -15.40
CA THR A 20 3.39 7.74 -15.83
C THR A 20 2.37 8.20 -14.79
N ALA A 21 1.99 9.48 -14.80
CA ALA A 21 1.10 10.04 -13.79
C ALA A 21 -0.29 9.38 -13.76
N ASP A 22 -0.80 8.91 -14.90
CA ASP A 22 -2.06 8.15 -15.00
C ASP A 22 -1.97 6.77 -14.30
N LYS A 23 -0.76 6.21 -14.19
CA LYS A 23 -0.47 4.95 -13.50
C LYS A 23 -0.09 5.13 -12.04
N ALA A 24 0.28 6.33 -11.60
CA ALA A 24 0.63 6.60 -10.21
C ALA A 24 -0.50 6.29 -9.23
N VAL A 25 -1.76 6.45 -9.66
CA VAL A 25 -2.92 6.08 -8.86
C VAL A 25 -3.00 4.57 -8.62
N ASP A 26 -2.53 3.75 -9.58
CA ASP A 26 -2.54 2.29 -9.46
C ASP A 26 -1.60 1.83 -8.33
N GLU A 27 -0.53 2.58 -8.06
CA GLU A 27 0.44 2.26 -6.99
C GLU A 27 -0.22 2.15 -5.62
N ILE A 28 -1.30 2.89 -5.38
CA ILE A 28 -2.01 2.90 -4.10
C ILE A 28 -2.49 1.48 -3.76
N THR A 29 -3.07 0.76 -4.73
CA THR A 29 -3.56 -0.62 -4.54
C THR A 29 -2.53 -1.69 -4.92
N LEU A 30 -1.70 -1.44 -5.93
CA LEU A 30 -0.69 -2.39 -6.38
C LEU A 30 0.39 -2.64 -5.33
N ARG A 31 0.88 -1.60 -4.64
CA ARG A 31 1.90 -1.79 -3.59
C ARG A 31 1.41 -2.67 -2.43
N ALA A 32 0.14 -2.53 -2.04
CA ALA A 32 -0.45 -3.42 -1.04
C ALA A 32 -0.62 -4.86 -1.58
N SER A 33 -0.90 -4.99 -2.88
CA SER A 33 -1.01 -6.29 -3.57
C SER A 33 0.34 -6.99 -3.69
N ASP A 34 1.42 -6.26 -3.96
CA ASP A 34 2.80 -6.78 -4.02
C ASP A 34 3.27 -7.28 -2.66
N LEU A 35 2.90 -6.59 -1.57
CA LEU A 35 3.16 -7.06 -0.22
C LEU A 35 2.42 -8.37 0.07
N LYS A 36 1.14 -8.46 -0.30
CA LYS A 36 0.36 -9.71 -0.18
C LYS A 36 1.01 -10.83 -0.98
N LEU A 37 1.42 -10.57 -2.22
CA LEU A 37 2.09 -11.53 -3.09
C LEU A 37 3.40 -12.00 -2.44
N GLY A 38 4.25 -11.07 -2.00
CA GLY A 38 5.51 -11.38 -1.33
C GLY A 38 5.33 -12.29 -0.11
N LEU A 39 4.34 -12.00 0.75
CA LEU A 39 4.00 -12.84 1.90
C LEU A 39 3.53 -14.24 1.50
N ASN A 40 2.71 -14.35 0.44
CA ASN A 40 2.21 -15.64 -0.03
C ASN A 40 3.33 -16.49 -0.67
N THR A 41 4.26 -15.84 -1.36
CA THR A 41 5.41 -16.49 -2.01
C THR A 41 6.48 -16.95 -1.02
N LEU A 42 6.52 -16.42 0.22
CA LEU A 42 7.45 -16.91 1.25
C LEU A 42 7.34 -18.42 1.46
N LYS A 43 6.12 -18.97 1.37
CA LYS A 43 5.84 -20.40 1.50
C LYS A 43 6.44 -21.25 0.38
N SER A 44 6.90 -20.66 -0.72
CA SER A 44 7.55 -21.38 -1.83
C SER A 44 9.07 -21.17 -1.89
N VAL A 45 9.65 -20.37 -0.98
CA VAL A 45 11.10 -20.15 -0.94
C VAL A 45 11.75 -21.28 -0.15
N GLU A 46 12.46 -22.16 -0.84
CA GLU A 46 13.05 -23.37 -0.23
C GLU A 46 13.97 -23.06 0.95
N ALA A 47 14.79 -22.00 0.84
CA ALA A 47 15.70 -21.57 1.89
C ALA A 47 14.99 -21.11 3.18
N LEU A 48 13.68 -20.87 3.14
CA LEU A 48 12.86 -20.40 4.26
C LEU A 48 11.89 -21.48 4.78
N PHE A 49 11.90 -22.69 4.21
CA PHE A 49 11.03 -23.78 4.64
C PHE A 49 11.24 -24.12 6.12
N GLY A 50 10.14 -24.14 6.88
CA GLY A 50 10.16 -24.41 8.32
C GLY A 50 10.72 -23.29 9.19
N GLY A 51 11.25 -22.22 8.60
CA GLY A 51 11.84 -21.07 9.33
C GLY A 51 10.93 -19.83 9.41
N ALA A 52 9.88 -19.76 8.59
CA ALA A 52 8.93 -18.65 8.59
C ALA A 52 7.70 -18.95 9.47
N ASP A 53 7.61 -18.29 10.63
CA ASP A 53 6.38 -18.30 11.43
C ASP A 53 5.35 -17.32 10.85
N MET A 54 4.41 -17.86 10.07
CA MET A 54 3.33 -17.07 9.46
C MET A 54 2.25 -16.62 10.46
N GLY A 55 2.34 -17.01 11.75
CA GLY A 55 1.52 -16.47 12.83
C GLY A 55 2.05 -15.16 13.42
N GLU A 56 3.33 -14.85 13.18
CA GLU A 56 4.04 -13.70 13.73
C GLU A 56 4.50 -12.74 12.61
N VAL A 57 3.54 -12.27 11.81
CA VAL A 57 3.78 -11.34 10.70
C VAL A 57 3.54 -9.89 11.13
N PHE A 58 4.54 -9.03 10.95
CA PHE A 58 4.49 -7.61 11.30
C PHE A 58 4.72 -6.74 10.07
N GLY A 59 4.08 -5.57 10.03
CA GLY A 59 4.25 -4.59 8.96
C GLY A 59 4.98 -3.32 9.43
N VAL A 60 5.85 -2.78 8.60
CA VAL A 60 6.41 -1.44 8.79
C VAL A 60 6.36 -0.67 7.46
N GLY A 61 5.91 0.57 7.49
CA GLY A 61 5.75 1.37 6.29
C GLY A 61 5.94 2.86 6.54
N PHE A 62 6.65 3.52 5.62
CA PHE A 62 6.82 4.97 5.59
C PHE A 62 6.08 5.55 4.38
N PHE A 63 5.43 6.70 4.54
CA PHE A 63 4.77 7.42 3.45
C PHE A 63 3.77 6.52 2.68
N LEU A 64 3.87 6.40 1.36
CA LEU A 64 3.03 5.49 0.58
C LEU A 64 3.10 4.04 1.08
N GLY A 65 4.27 3.58 1.52
CA GLY A 65 4.43 2.27 2.14
C GLY A 65 3.67 2.14 3.47
N GLY A 66 3.51 3.24 4.21
CA GLY A 66 2.64 3.30 5.39
C GLY A 66 1.17 3.12 5.02
N THR A 67 0.70 3.77 3.96
CA THR A 67 -0.64 3.56 3.39
C THR A 67 -0.82 2.11 2.95
N SER A 68 0.17 1.52 2.26
CA SER A 68 0.13 0.11 1.86
C SER A 68 0.04 -0.85 3.05
N MET A 69 0.73 -0.55 4.17
CA MET A 69 0.61 -1.35 5.41
C MET A 69 -0.79 -1.25 6.02
N LEU A 70 -1.39 -0.05 6.05
CA LEU A 70 -2.78 0.11 6.51
C LEU A 70 -3.73 -0.72 5.64
N MET A 71 -3.54 -0.67 4.32
CA MET A 71 -4.36 -1.44 3.39
C MET A 71 -4.18 -2.95 3.53
N LEU A 72 -2.95 -3.40 3.77
CA LEU A 72 -2.66 -4.80 4.08
C LEU A 72 -3.25 -5.23 5.43
N SER A 73 -3.48 -4.30 6.36
CA SER A 73 -4.23 -4.51 7.61
C SER A 73 -5.75 -4.30 7.46
N SER A 74 -6.29 -4.50 6.25
CA SER A 74 -7.72 -4.41 5.92
C SER A 74 -8.33 -3.00 5.83
N ALA A 75 -7.53 -1.94 5.93
CA ALA A 75 -8.02 -0.61 5.55
C ALA A 75 -8.28 -0.55 4.04
N GLN A 76 -9.26 0.25 3.63
CA GLN A 76 -9.62 0.43 2.22
C GLN A 76 -9.59 1.90 1.87
N ILE A 77 -9.10 2.23 0.68
CA ILE A 77 -9.25 3.59 0.15
C ILE A 77 -10.73 3.78 -0.19
N SER A 78 -11.33 4.82 0.36
CA SER A 78 -12.66 5.25 -0.06
C SER A 78 -12.51 6.02 -1.36
N SER A 79 -13.01 5.45 -2.47
CA SER A 79 -13.00 6.11 -3.78
C SER A 79 -13.60 7.52 -3.67
N GLU A 80 -14.82 7.64 -3.14
CA GLU A 80 -15.49 8.93 -2.91
C GLU A 80 -14.59 9.97 -2.22
N LYS A 81 -13.96 9.60 -1.10
CA LYS A 81 -13.11 10.53 -0.34
C LYS A 81 -11.80 10.85 -1.07
N TYR A 82 -11.26 9.90 -1.83
CA TYR A 82 -10.07 10.13 -2.65
C TYR A 82 -10.38 11.07 -3.83
N LEU A 83 -11.50 10.86 -4.54
CA LEU A 83 -11.92 11.71 -5.65
C LEU A 83 -12.16 13.17 -5.19
N ALA A 84 -12.72 13.36 -3.99
CA ALA A 84 -12.91 14.67 -3.39
C ALA A 84 -11.66 15.24 -2.68
N SER A 85 -10.56 14.49 -2.64
CA SER A 85 -9.42 14.83 -1.77
C SER A 85 -8.67 16.08 -2.22
N CYS A 86 -8.73 16.43 -3.51
CA CYS A 86 -8.08 17.61 -4.08
C CYS A 86 -8.82 18.93 -3.86
N ASP A 87 -10.05 18.88 -3.35
CA ASP A 87 -10.76 20.05 -2.83
C ASP A 87 -10.27 20.44 -1.43
N SER A 88 -9.40 19.62 -0.85
CA SER A 88 -8.77 19.82 0.46
C SER A 88 -7.25 19.72 0.36
N THR A 89 -6.53 20.09 1.42
CA THR A 89 -5.06 19.90 1.51
C THR A 89 -4.67 18.49 1.97
N LYS A 90 -5.59 17.51 1.92
CA LYS A 90 -5.40 16.18 2.51
C LYS A 90 -4.69 15.18 1.59
N ASN A 91 -4.72 15.40 0.28
CA ASN A 91 -3.99 14.60 -0.69
C ASN A 91 -2.80 15.40 -1.22
N ILE A 92 -1.60 14.92 -0.88
CA ILE A 92 -0.33 15.58 -1.21
C ILE A 92 -0.01 15.52 -2.72
N ASP A 93 -0.56 14.54 -3.43
CA ASP A 93 -0.32 14.30 -4.86
C ASP A 93 -1.09 15.25 -5.76
N CYS A 94 -2.14 15.90 -5.26
CA CYS A 94 -3.04 16.73 -6.07
C CYS A 94 -2.34 17.79 -6.93
N ARG A 95 -1.26 18.40 -6.40
CA ARG A 95 -0.47 19.36 -7.17
C ARG A 95 0.29 18.67 -8.30
N TRP A 96 0.94 17.55 -8.01
CA TRP A 96 1.74 16.81 -8.98
C TRP A 96 0.86 16.18 -10.06
N LEU A 97 -0.27 15.57 -9.69
CA LEU A 97 -1.25 15.00 -10.61
C LEU A 97 -1.80 16.07 -11.56
N ARG A 98 -2.21 17.24 -11.05
CA ARG A 98 -2.67 18.37 -11.88
C ARG A 98 -1.60 18.87 -12.85
N ASN A 99 -0.35 18.99 -12.40
CA ASN A 99 0.77 19.41 -13.25
C ASN A 99 1.05 18.40 -14.39
N ASN A 100 0.60 17.16 -14.25
CA ASN A 100 0.69 16.11 -15.25
C ASN A 100 -0.65 15.84 -15.98
N ASN A 101 -1.58 16.79 -15.92
CA ASN A 101 -2.90 16.72 -16.57
C ASN A 101 -3.79 15.55 -16.10
N ILE A 102 -3.61 15.10 -14.87
CA ILE A 102 -4.47 14.08 -14.25
C ILE A 102 -5.52 14.78 -13.39
N ASP A 103 -6.79 14.61 -13.75
CA ASP A 103 -7.93 15.05 -12.94
C ASP A 103 -8.35 13.92 -11.99
N VAL A 104 -8.09 14.13 -10.70
CA VAL A 104 -8.42 13.17 -9.64
C VAL A 104 -9.92 12.89 -9.59
N ALA A 105 -10.79 13.84 -9.91
CA ALA A 105 -12.25 13.62 -9.89
C ALA A 105 -12.75 12.67 -10.99
N THR A 106 -11.92 12.38 -11.99
CA THR A 106 -12.26 11.51 -13.14
C THR A 106 -11.65 10.11 -13.03
N ILE A 107 -10.93 9.83 -11.94
CA ILE A 107 -10.30 8.53 -11.72
C ILE A 107 -11.39 7.45 -11.61
N PRO A 108 -11.29 6.36 -12.38
CA PRO A 108 -12.29 5.29 -12.32
C PRO A 108 -12.27 4.53 -10.99
N ASP A 109 -13.46 4.19 -10.48
CA ASP A 109 -13.65 3.47 -9.20
C ASP A 109 -12.92 2.12 -9.14
N GLU A 110 -12.72 1.45 -10.29
CA GLU A 110 -12.00 0.18 -10.35
C GLU A 110 -10.54 0.27 -9.87
N LYS A 111 -9.93 1.47 -9.87
CA LYS A 111 -8.59 1.69 -9.34
C LYS A 111 -8.53 1.55 -7.80
N PHE A 112 -9.67 1.63 -7.12
CA PHE A 112 -9.79 1.52 -5.65
C PHE A 112 -10.40 0.19 -5.20
N ARG A 113 -10.30 -0.86 -6.01
CA ARG A 113 -10.81 -2.19 -5.64
C ARG A 113 -10.22 -2.66 -4.31
N PRO A 114 -11.05 -3.14 -3.38
CA PRO A 114 -10.59 -3.63 -2.09
C PRO A 114 -9.57 -4.77 -2.23
N LEU A 115 -8.46 -4.66 -1.49
CA LEU A 115 -7.55 -5.77 -1.32
C LEU A 115 -8.17 -6.79 -0.35
N GLN A 116 -8.41 -8.01 -0.83
CA GLN A 116 -8.74 -9.12 0.06
C GLN A 116 -7.44 -9.69 0.64
N THR A 117 -7.29 -9.64 1.96
CA THR A 117 -6.15 -10.25 2.66
C THR A 117 -6.61 -11.41 3.54
N GLU A 118 -5.91 -12.53 3.47
CA GLU A 118 -6.11 -13.69 4.36
C GLU A 118 -5.09 -13.70 5.50
N ASN A 119 -4.01 -12.92 5.36
CA ASN A 119 -2.91 -12.86 6.33
C ASN A 119 -3.24 -11.80 7.38
N LYS A 120 -3.39 -12.25 8.63
CA LYS A 120 -3.58 -11.34 9.77
C LYS A 120 -2.21 -10.85 10.23
N LEU A 121 -1.90 -9.60 9.91
CA LEU A 121 -0.77 -8.91 10.52
C LEU A 121 -1.02 -8.80 12.03
N ARG A 122 -0.03 -9.18 12.85
CA ARG A 122 -0.05 -9.03 14.31
C ARG A 122 -0.06 -7.55 14.71
N SER A 123 0.72 -6.75 14.00
CA SER A 123 0.82 -5.31 14.21
C SER A 123 1.38 -4.62 12.97
N VAL A 124 1.07 -3.34 12.82
CA VAL A 124 1.63 -2.46 11.81
C VAL A 124 2.18 -1.21 12.46
N VAL A 125 3.42 -0.84 12.09
CA VAL A 125 4.02 0.45 12.43
C VAL A 125 4.02 1.30 11.18
N VAL A 126 3.26 2.39 11.20
CA VAL A 126 3.15 3.32 10.07
C VAL A 126 3.73 4.66 10.45
N ILE A 127 4.62 5.18 9.59
CA ILE A 127 5.36 6.42 9.83
C ILE A 127 4.94 7.40 8.75
N SER A 128 4.29 8.49 9.15
CA SER A 128 3.81 9.55 8.25
C SER A 128 3.14 9.00 6.97
N PRO A 129 2.11 8.13 7.08
CA PRO A 129 1.50 7.53 5.90
C PRO A 129 0.96 8.61 4.96
N GLU A 130 1.15 8.43 3.66
CA GLU A 130 0.81 9.44 2.65
C GLU A 130 -0.69 9.71 2.61
N LEU A 131 -1.48 8.64 2.49
CA LEU A 131 -2.93 8.66 2.58
C LEU A 131 -3.32 8.18 3.97
N THR A 132 -4.00 9.04 4.72
CA THR A 132 -4.35 8.85 6.14
C THR A 132 -5.82 8.50 6.34
N ALA A 133 -6.22 8.26 7.60
CA ALA A 133 -7.55 7.87 8.04
C ALA A 133 -8.74 8.65 7.40
N PRO A 134 -8.64 9.96 7.08
CA PRO A 134 -9.73 10.64 6.37
C PRO A 134 -10.03 10.03 5.00
N LEU A 135 -9.06 9.41 4.32
CA LEU A 135 -9.20 8.79 3.00
C LEU A 135 -9.39 7.27 3.07
N LEU A 136 -9.18 6.68 4.25
CA LEU A 136 -9.30 5.26 4.50
C LEU A 136 -10.61 4.92 5.25
N THR A 137 -11.10 3.71 5.07
CA THR A 137 -12.15 3.10 5.89
C THR A 137 -11.64 1.78 6.47
N ILE A 138 -11.87 1.58 7.77
CA ILE A 138 -11.63 0.29 8.43
C ILE A 138 -12.97 -0.44 8.42
N ARG A 139 -12.99 -1.68 7.93
CA ARG A 139 -14.15 -2.57 8.08
C ARG A 139 -14.00 -3.42 9.32
#